data_AF-R7QQD8-F1
#
_entry.id   AF-R7QQD8-F1
#
_cell.length_a   1.000
_cell.length_b   1.000
_cell.length_c   1.000
_cell.angle_alpha   90.00
_cell.angle_beta   90.00
_cell.angle_gamma   90.00
#
_symmetry.space_group_name_H-M   'P 1'
#
loop_
_entity.id
_entity.type
_entity.pdbx_description
1 polymer ?
#
loop_
_entity_poly.entity_id
_entity_poly.type
_entity_poly.pdbx_seq_one_letter_code
_entity_poly.pdbx_strand_id
1 'polypeptide(L)' 'MVKFAQVVLGPAGGGKSTYCAELQRYCNDKKRSLHVINLDPVSAISTFFGTNHQTATEP' A
#
# COMPACT_ATOMS: atom_id res chain seq x y z
N MET A 1 -6.53 2.58 18.75
CA MET A 1 -5.95 1.79 17.65
C MET A 1 -4.47 2.15 17.53
N VAL A 2 -3.57 1.17 17.59
CA VAL A 2 -2.12 1.40 17.46
C VAL A 2 -1.78 1.60 15.98
N LYS A 3 -0.99 2.64 15.67
CA LYS A 3 -0.44 2.87 14.33
C LYS A 3 0.93 2.19 14.24
N PHE A 4 1.18 1.49 13.16
CA PHE A 4 2.49 0.89 12.87
C PHE A 4 2.85 1.16 11.41
N ALA A 5 4.15 1.13 11.12
CA ALA A 5 4.69 1.30 9.78
C ALA A 5 5.76 0.24 9.53
N GLN A 6 5.88 -0.18 8.28
CA GLN A 6 6.94 -1.06 7.81
C GLN A 6 7.78 -0.32 6.79
N VAL A 7 9.10 -0.37 6.95
CA VAL A 7 10.03 0.17 5.96
C VAL A 7 10.52 -0.98 5.08
N VAL A 8 10.32 -0.87 3.77
CA VAL A 8 10.72 -1.88 2.78
C VAL A 8 11.95 -1.37 2.04
N LEU A 9 13.09 -2.00 2.27
CA LEU A 9 14.39 -1.63 1.69
C LEU A 9 14.98 -2.80 0.91
N GLY A 10 15.86 -2.52 -0.05
CA GLY A 10 16.52 -3.55 -0.85
C GLY A 10 17.11 -3.01 -2.16
N PRO A 11 18.00 -3.77 -2.81
CA PRO A 11 18.67 -3.36 -4.05
C PRO A 11 17.68 -3.11 -5.20
N ALA A 12 18.15 -2.44 -6.26
CA ALA A 12 17.38 -2.29 -7.49
C ALA A 12 16.95 -3.67 -8.02
N GLY A 13 15.72 -3.79 -8.51
CA GLY A 13 15.16 -5.07 -8.96
C GLY A 13 14.77 -6.07 -7.85
N GLY A 14 14.99 -5.76 -6.56
CA GLY A 14 14.65 -6.65 -5.43
C GLY A 14 13.16 -6.81 -5.10
N GLY A 15 12.25 -6.41 -6.00
CA GLY A 15 10.80 -6.66 -5.84
C GLY A 15 10.05 -5.77 -4.84
N LYS A 16 10.65 -4.67 -4.34
CA LYS A 16 10.03 -3.78 -3.34
C LYS A 16 8.63 -3.27 -3.73
N SER A 17 8.48 -2.75 -4.95
CA SER A 17 7.18 -2.25 -5.43
C SER A 17 6.16 -3.36 -5.62
N THR A 18 6.59 -4.55 -6.06
CA THR A 18 5.74 -5.75 -6.17
C THR A 18 5.23 -6.17 -4.79
N TYR A 19 6.10 -6.19 -3.78
CA TYR A 19 5.72 -6.47 -2.41
C TYR A 19 4.66 -5.49 -1.89
N CYS A 20 4.87 -4.18 -2.07
CA CYS A 20 3.91 -3.16 -1.63
C CYS A 20 2.55 -3.31 -2.34
N ALA A 21 2.54 -3.65 -3.62
CA ALA A 21 1.30 -3.84 -4.39
C ALA A 21 0.49 -5.05 -3.90
N GLU A 22 1.14 -6.19 -3.71
CA GLU A 22 0.48 -7.40 -3.18
C GLU A 22 0.04 -7.21 -1.73
N LEU A 23 0.82 -6.51 -0.90
CA LEU A 23 0.45 -6.20 0.48
C LEU A 23 -0.79 -5.30 0.53
N GLN A 24 -0.88 -4.31 -0.36
CA GLN A 24 -2.07 -3.45 -0.46
C GLN A 24 -3.29 -4.26 -0.90
N ARG A 25 -3.17 -5.13 -1.91
CA ARG A 25 -4.23 -6.04 -2.33
C ARG A 25 -4.70 -6.93 -1.18
N TYR A 26 -3.76 -7.58 -0.48
CA TYR A 26 -4.06 -8.40 0.67
C TYR A 26 -4.80 -7.62 1.78
N CYS A 27 -4.33 -6.41 2.10
CA CYS A 27 -5.00 -5.58 3.10
C CYS A 27 -6.40 -5.15 2.66
N ASN A 28 -6.59 -4.84 1.38
CA ASN A 28 -7.90 -4.54 0.81
C ASN A 28 -8.86 -5.73 0.94
N ASP A 29 -8.42 -6.95 0.60
CA ASP A 29 -9.21 -8.18 0.75
C ASP A 29 -9.58 -8.45 2.22
N LYS A 30 -8.74 -7.99 3.16
CA LYS A 30 -8.98 -8.08 4.61
C LYS A 30 -9.75 -6.88 5.17
N LYS A 31 -10.20 -5.93 4.34
CA LYS A 31 -10.86 -4.68 4.76
C LYS A 31 -10.01 -3.88 5.76
N ARG A 32 -8.69 -3.89 5.57
CA ARG A 32 -7.71 -3.14 6.37
C ARG A 32 -7.15 -1.99 5.55
N SER A 33 -7.17 -0.79 6.12
CA SER A 33 -6.52 0.37 5.49
C SER A 33 -5.00 0.24 5.53
N LEU A 34 -4.35 0.39 4.38
CA LEU A 34 -2.89 0.40 4.23
C LEU A 34 -2.48 1.50 3.25
N HIS A 35 -1.54 2.34 3.68
CA HIS A 35 -0.97 3.41 2.86
C HIS A 35 0.45 3.04 2.48
N VAL A 36 0.74 3.08 1.18
CA VAL A 36 2.10 2.91 0.65
C VAL A 36 2.64 4.30 0.35
N ILE A 37 3.79 4.63 0.94
CA ILE A 37 4.50 5.89 0.70
C ILE A 37 5.86 5.53 0.12
N ASN A 38 6.16 6.11 -1.03
CA ASN A 38 7.48 6.01 -1.62
C ASN A 38 8.38 7.12 -1.03
N LEU A 39 9.57 6.75 -0.56
CA LEU A 39 10.52 7.66 0.09
C LEU A 39 11.67 8.08 -0.84
N ASP A 40 11.69 7.59 -2.07
CA ASP A 40 12.71 7.93 -3.07
C ASP A 40 12.42 9.32 -3.68
N PRO A 41 13.39 10.26 -3.65
CA PRO A 41 13.21 11.60 -4.23
C PRO A 41 12.99 11.61 -5.76
N VAL A 42 13.34 10.53 -6.48
CA VAL A 42 13.33 10.48 -7.96
C VAL A 42 12.28 9.51 -8.52
N SER A 43 11.29 9.09 -7.73
CA SER A 43 10.36 8.05 -8.19
C SER A 43 9.09 8.61 -8.83
N ALA A 44 8.92 8.36 -10.13
CA ALA A 44 7.73 8.71 -10.91
C ALA A 44 6.54 7.73 -10.75
N ILE A 45 6.62 6.74 -9.84
CA ILE A 45 5.65 5.64 -9.76
C ILE A 45 4.69 5.80 -8.56
N SER A 46 3.47 6.18 -8.96
CA SER A 46 2.13 6.03 -8.38
C SER A 46 2.00 5.97 -6.85
N THR A 47 1.71 7.13 -6.28
CA THR A 47 0.96 7.22 -5.02
C THR A 47 -0.46 6.68 -5.25
N PHE A 48 -0.66 5.37 -5.11
CA PHE A 48 -1.98 4.76 -5.21
C PHE A 48 -2.75 4.99 -3.91
N PHE A 49 -3.47 6.12 -3.82
CA PHE A 49 -4.43 6.39 -2.74
C PHE A 49 -5.71 5.57 -2.95
N GLY A 50 -5.63 4.25 -2.74
CA GLY A 50 -6.81 3.42 -2.58
C GLY A 50 -7.28 3.44 -1.13
N THR A 51 -8.00 4.49 -0.72
CA THR A 51 -8.75 4.45 0.55
C THR A 51 -10.00 3.60 0.35
N ASN A 52 -10.27 2.71 1.29
CA ASN A 52 -11.55 1.99 1.38
C ASN A 52 -12.69 3.01 1.53
N HIS A 53 -13.32 3.37 0.42
CA HIS A 53 -14.67 3.91 0.39
C HIS A 53 -15.50 2.99 -0.49
N GLN A 54 -15.63 1.72 -0.08
CA GLN A 54 -16.80 0.94 -0.47
C GLN A 54 -17.97 1.61 0.24
N THR A 55 -18.69 2.48 -0.48
CA THR A 55 -20.06 2.84 -0.11
C THR A 55 -20.81 1.55 0.14
N ALA A 56 -21.23 1.35 1.39
CA ALA A 56 -22.15 0.30 1.75
C ALA A 56 -23.43 0.50 0.93
N THR A 57 -23.60 -0.30 -0.12
CA THR A 57 -24.93 -0.61 -0.62
C THR A 57 -25.47 -1.70 0.31
N GLU A 58 -26.14 -1.28 1.38
CA GLU A 58 -27.28 -2.03 1.93
C GLU A 58 -28.53 -1.66 1.11
N PRO A 59 -29.56 -2.51 1.02
CA PRO A 59 -29.61 -3.97 0.90
C PRO A 59 -29.76 -4.46 -0.56
#